data_AF-A0A661QMG7-F1
#
_entry.id   AF-A0A661QMG7-F1
#
_cell.length_a   1.000
_cell.length_b   1.000
_cell.length_c   1.000
_cell.angle_alpha   90.00
_cell.angle_beta   90.00
_cell.angle_gamma   90.00
#
_symmetry.space_group_name_H-M   'P 1'
#
loop_
_entity.id
_entity.type
_entity.pdbx_description
1 polymer ?
#
loop_
_entity_poly.entity_id
_entity_poly.type
_entity_poly.pdbx_seq_one_letter_code
_entity_poly.pdbx_strand_id
1 'polypeptide(L)' 'HDGRYVLVVNDQNRVFMRRVKTGPVIGVNWAIKSGLAVNERVIVQGIQKVRPGQIVKTALTDKQQGR' A
#
# COMPACT_ATOMS: atom_id res chain seq x y z
N HIS A 1 -3.98 14.39 -15.19
CA HIS A 1 -4.90 13.30 -14.80
C HIS A 1 -4.11 12.26 -14.02
N ASP A 2 -3.95 12.47 -12.71
CA ASP A 2 -3.14 11.57 -11.87
C ASP A 2 -4.04 10.84 -10.88
N GLY A 3 -4.33 9.58 -11.21
CA GLY A 3 -5.06 8.69 -10.33
C GLY A 3 -4.22 8.34 -9.10
N ARG A 4 -4.89 8.19 -7.95
CA ARG A 4 -4.25 7.76 -6.71
C ARG A 4 -3.50 6.45 -6.93
N TYR A 5 -2.36 6.31 -6.26
CA TYR A 5 -1.56 5.10 -6.29
C TYR A 5 -1.08 4.73 -4.89
N VAL A 6 -0.71 3.47 -4.75
CA VAL A 6 -0.01 2.93 -3.57
C VAL A 6 1.27 2.25 -4.01
N LEU A 7 2.21 2.11 -3.08
CA LEU A 7 3.37 1.25 -3.25
C LEU A 7 3.06 -0.10 -2.64
N VAL A 8 3.27 -1.17 -3.40
CA VAL A 8 3.03 -2.55 -2.99
C VAL A 8 4.34 -3.32 -2.98
N VAL A 9 4.42 -4.33 -2.12
CA VAL A 9 5.58 -5.23 -2.02
C VAL A 9 5.12 -6.62 -2.42
N ASN A 10 5.79 -7.21 -3.41
CA ASN A 10 5.51 -8.59 -3.82
C ASN A 10 6.24 -9.61 -2.91
N ASP A 11 6.08 -10.90 -3.22
CA ASP A 11 6.69 -11.98 -2.43
C ASP A 11 8.21 -12.04 -2.51
N GLN A 12 8.80 -11.38 -3.52
CA GLN A 12 10.24 -11.18 -3.65
C GLN A 12 10.74 -9.94 -2.90
N ASN A 13 9.90 -9.34 -2.06
CA ASN A 13 10.18 -8.09 -1.35
C ASN A 13 10.52 -6.90 -2.28
N ARG A 14 10.05 -6.94 -3.52
CA ARG A 14 10.26 -5.89 -4.52
C ARG A 14 9.07 -4.94 -4.56
N VAL A 15 9.39 -3.64 -4.65
CA VAL A 15 8.39 -2.57 -4.65
C VAL A 15 7.82 -2.33 -6.04
N PHE A 16 6.51 -2.19 -6.13
CA PHE A 16 5.82 -1.78 -7.36
C PHE A 16 4.87 -0.62 -7.06
N MET A 17 4.73 0.29 -8.03
CA MET A 17 3.69 1.32 -7.98
C MET A 17 2.42 0.76 -8.59
N ARG A 18 1.31 0.88 -7.88
CA ARG A 18 0.01 0.45 -8.38
C ARG A 18 -1.03 1.54 -8.26
N ARG A 19 -1.67 1.84 -9.40
CA ARG A 19 -2.83 2.75 -9.45
C ARG A 19 -4.03 2.08 -8.82
N VAL A 20 -4.77 2.84 -8.02
CA VAL A 20 -5.96 2.38 -7.32
C VAL A 20 -7.11 3.34 -7.53
N LYS A 21 -8.33 2.81 -7.50
CA LYS A 21 -9.54 3.62 -7.37
C LYS A 21 -9.96 3.62 -5.90
N THR A 22 -10.02 4.79 -5.29
CA THR A 22 -10.49 4.93 -3.91
C THR A 22 -12.00 5.18 -3.88
N GLY A 23 -12.65 4.70 -2.83
CA GLY A 23 -14.01 5.04 -2.46
C GLY A 23 -14.05 6.16 -1.42
N PRO A 24 -15.11 6.20 -0.58
CA PRO A 24 -15.21 7.17 0.51
C PRO A 24 -14.10 6.99 1.54
N VAL A 25 -13.79 8.08 2.24
CA VAL A 25 -12.91 8.07 3.42
C VAL A 25 -13.75 7.68 4.64
N ILE A 26 -13.26 6.74 5.44
CA ILE A 26 -13.91 6.22 6.65
C ILE A 26 -12.95 6.48 7.82
N GLY A 27 -13.25 7.49 8.63
CA GLY A 27 -12.34 7.99 9.66
C GLY A 27 -11.04 8.50 9.04
N VAL A 28 -9.91 7.88 9.36
CA VAL A 28 -8.58 8.20 8.79
C VAL A 28 -8.19 7.29 7.62
N ASN A 29 -9.04 6.32 7.27
CA ASN A 29 -8.75 5.30 6.28
C ASN A 29 -9.45 5.59 4.95
N TRP A 30 -8.82 5.22 3.84
CA TRP A 30 -9.39 5.33 2.50
C TRP A 30 -9.89 3.96 2.05
N ALA A 31 -11.18 3.84 1.71
CA ALA A 31 -11.69 2.62 1.12
C ALA A 31 -11.08 2.42 -0.29
N ILE A 32 -10.70 1.20 -0.64
CA ILE A 32 -10.21 0.84 -1.98
C ILE A 32 -11.36 0.16 -2.74
N LYS A 33 -11.77 0.75 -3.86
CA LYS A 33 -12.79 0.20 -4.77
C LYS A 33 -12.20 -0.82 -5.74
N SER A 34 -10.99 -0.56 -6.26
CA SER A 34 -10.31 -1.47 -7.18
C SER A 34 -8.81 -1.16 -7.29
N GLY A 35 -8.04 -2.13 -7.82
CA GLY A 35 -6.60 -1.97 -8.08
C GLY A 35 -5.71 -2.59 -7.00
N LEU A 36 -6.26 -3.26 -6.00
CA LEU A 36 -5.55 -4.12 -5.06
C LEU A 36 -6.30 -5.44 -4.93
N ALA A 37 -5.56 -6.53 -4.76
CA ALA A 37 -6.04 -7.85 -4.42
C ALA A 37 -5.91 -8.10 -2.91
N VAL A 38 -6.67 -9.08 -2.43
CA VAL A 38 -6.61 -9.55 -1.03
C VAL A 38 -5.21 -10.09 -0.75
N ASN A 39 -4.74 -9.92 0.49
CA ASN A 39 -3.42 -10.33 0.98
C ASN A 39 -2.21 -9.61 0.39
N GLU A 40 -2.41 -8.54 -0.38
CA GLU A 40 -1.29 -7.75 -0.88
C GLU A 40 -0.72 -6.80 0.16
N ARG A 41 0.61 -6.74 0.24
CA ARG A 41 1.33 -5.89 1.18
C ARG A 41 1.52 -4.50 0.60
N VAL A 42 1.07 -3.48 1.32
CA VAL A 42 1.21 -2.06 0.95
C VAL A 42 2.14 -1.33 1.91
N ILE A 43 2.88 -0.36 1.38
CA ILE A 43 3.80 0.46 2.18
C ILE A 43 3.02 1.65 2.74
N VAL A 44 2.90 1.70 4.07
CA VAL A 44 2.18 2.78 4.79
C VAL A 44 3.10 3.76 5.51
N GLN A 45 4.39 3.43 5.64
CA GLN A 45 5.40 4.26 6.31
C GLN A 45 6.73 4.17 5.55
N GLY A 46 7.55 5.23 5.64
CA GLY A 46 8.87 5.25 5.00
C GLY A 46 8.84 5.48 3.47
N ILE A 47 7.70 5.88 2.91
CA ILE A 47 7.47 6.07 1.46
C ILE A 47 8.50 7.02 0.84
N GLN A 48 8.96 8.03 1.57
CA GLN A 48 9.95 9.00 1.11
C GLN A 48 11.33 8.39 0.80
N LYS A 49 11.62 7.19 1.31
CA LYS A 49 12.90 6.47 1.07
C LYS A 49 12.76 5.33 0.07
N VAL A 50 11.55 5.09 -0.44
CA VAL A 50 11.23 3.91 -1.25
C VAL A 50 10.94 4.32 -2.69
N ARG A 51 11.52 3.57 -3.64
CA ARG A 51 11.27 3.75 -5.08
C ARG A 51 10.77 2.45 -5.72
N PRO A 52 9.94 2.51 -6.78
CA PRO A 52 9.58 1.32 -7.55
C PRO A 52 10.81 0.57 -8.06
N GLY A 53 10.76 -0.76 -8.02
CA GLY A 53 11.85 -1.65 -8.41
C GLY A 53 12.85 -1.97 -7.30
N GLN A 54 12.86 -1.22 -6.20
CA GLN A 54 13.74 -1.44 -5.05
C GLN A 54 13.33 -2.69 -4.26
N ILE A 55 14.33 -3.41 -3.73
CA ILE A 55 14.10 -4.47 -2.74
C ILE A 55 14.08 -3.84 -1.34
N VAL A 56 13.06 -4.15 -0.55
CA VAL A 56 12.88 -3.59 0.79
C VAL A 56 12.74 -4.68 1.84
N LYS A 57 13.28 -4.46 3.03
CA LYS A 57 12.97 -5.33 4.17
C LYS A 57 11.65 -4.85 4.76
N THR A 58 10.62 -5.69 4.70
CA THR A 58 9.32 -5.37 5.29
C THR A 58 9.26 -5.86 6.73
N ALA A 59 8.75 -5.01 7.63
CA ALA A 59 8.19 -5.45 8.90
C ALA A 59 6.68 -5.37 8.75
N LEU A 60 5.98 -6.49 8.91
CA LEU A 60 4.52 -6.47 8.93
C LEU A 60 4.09 -5.74 10.20
N THR A 61 3.57 -4.52 10.05
CA THR A 61 2.89 -3.85 11.15
C THR A 61 1.51 -4.47 11.26
N ASP A 62 1.30 -5.26 12.31
CA ASP A 62 -0.04 -5.70 12.67
C ASP A 62 -0.82 -4.51 13.25
N LYS A 63 -1.51 -3.78 12.37
CA LYS A 63 -2.55 -2.83 12.79
C LYS A 63 -3.90 -3.57 12.85
N GLN A 64 -3.96 -4.62 13.65
CA GLN A 64 -5.19 -5.13 14.27
C GLN A 64 -5.07 -5.01 15.79
N GLN A 65 -4.91 -3.78 16.30
CA GLN A 65 -5.24 -3.52 17.69
C GLN A 65 -6.27 -2.39 17.73
N GLY A 66 -7.52 -2.77 17.49
CA GLY A 66 -8.65 -2.04 18.01
C GLY A 66 -8.58 -2.07 19.53
N ARG A 67 -8.60 -0.89 20.14
CA ARG A 67 -9.38 -0.64 21.34
C ARG A 67 -10.44 0.37 20.96
#